data_AF-W6LCU6-F1
#
_entry.id   AF-W6LCU6-F1
#
_cell.length_a   1.000
_cell.length_b   1.000
_cell.length_c   1.000
_cell.angle_alpha   90.00
_cell.angle_beta   90.00
_cell.angle_gamma   90.00
#
_symmetry.space_group_name_H-M   'P 1'
#
loop_
_entity.id
_entity.type
_entity.pdbx_description
1 polymer ?
#
loop_
_entity_poly.entity_id
_entity_poly.type
_entity_poly.pdbx_seq_one_letter_code
_entity_poly.pdbx_strand_id
1 'polypeptide(L)'
;MGFMDFFHRMTPQEKLRKYKRTLDRTSRDLERERSKLIAQEKRLIIDMKKMAKQSEMDALTIMARDLVRTRKYNQKIYRMRTQLQGITLKIQTMSSTTQMATAMKGVSKAMKSINKNLNIPEMQRIMREFEKENDLLDMKDEMVTDVIDNVMDEEDVEEETEQEIQKVIDEVGIDLRNMGVKKGDLQAKPTEEEIEEDKELDARLAALKSSMK
;
A
#
# COMPACT_ATOMS: atom_id res chain seq x y z
N MET A 1 5.31 -50.20 4.45
CA MET A 1 5.14 -48.89 3.77
C MET A 1 5.40 -49.12 2.28
N GLY A 2 4.34 -49.05 1.47
CA GLY A 2 4.38 -49.48 0.07
C GLY A 2 5.15 -48.53 -0.83
N PHE A 3 5.86 -49.10 -1.80
CA PHE A 3 6.64 -48.46 -2.88
C PHE A 3 5.80 -47.60 -3.86
N MET A 4 4.56 -47.23 -3.52
CA MET A 4 3.61 -46.52 -4.41
C MET A 4 3.56 -45.00 -4.21
N ASP A 5 4.24 -44.47 -3.18
CA ASP A 5 4.27 -43.03 -2.89
C ASP A 5 5.28 -42.23 -3.74
N PHE A 6 6.15 -42.89 -4.50
CA PHE A 6 7.20 -42.22 -5.30
C PHE A 6 6.75 -41.79 -6.71
N PHE A 7 5.57 -42.22 -7.18
CA PHE A 7 5.10 -41.97 -8.55
C PHE A 7 3.75 -41.23 -8.67
N HIS A 8 3.27 -40.59 -7.61
CA HIS A 8 2.08 -39.74 -7.70
C HIS A 8 2.43 -38.32 -8.20
N ARG A 9 2.21 -38.07 -9.50
CA ARG A 9 2.26 -36.71 -10.06
C ARG A 9 1.01 -35.94 -9.64
N MET A 10 1.19 -34.82 -8.94
CA MET A 10 0.05 -34.00 -8.48
C MET A 10 -0.86 -33.60 -9.65
N THR A 11 -2.15 -33.84 -9.47
CA THR A 11 -3.19 -33.40 -10.42
C THR A 11 -3.24 -31.87 -10.50
N PRO A 12 -3.74 -31.28 -11.60
CA PRO A 12 -3.93 -29.84 -11.70
C PRO A 12 -4.74 -29.26 -10.53
N GLN A 13 -5.76 -29.98 -10.06
CA GLN A 13 -6.57 -29.58 -8.91
C GLN A 13 -5.77 -29.59 -7.60
N GLU A 14 -4.90 -30.57 -7.39
CA GLU A 14 -4.02 -30.63 -6.21
C GLU A 14 -2.96 -29.52 -6.23
N LYS A 15 -2.43 -29.17 -7.42
CA LYS A 15 -1.53 -28.03 -7.59
C LYS A 15 -2.23 -26.71 -7.25
N LEU A 16 -3.43 -26.46 -7.78
CA LEU A 16 -4.23 -25.27 -7.46
C LEU A 16 -4.51 -25.16 -5.95
N ARG A 17 -4.86 -26.28 -5.30
CA ARG A 17 -5.06 -26.33 -3.84
C ARG A 17 -3.78 -26.04 -3.06
N LYS A 18 -2.63 -26.55 -3.51
CA LYS A 18 -1.33 -26.28 -2.88
C LYS A 18 -0.95 -24.81 -3.01
N TYR A 19 -1.10 -24.21 -4.19
CA TYR A 19 -0.83 -22.78 -4.42
C TYR A 19 -1.74 -21.89 -3.58
N LYS A 20 -3.05 -22.18 -3.54
CA LYS A 20 -4.00 -21.47 -2.68
C LYS A 20 -3.53 -21.46 -1.22
N ARG A 21 -3.16 -22.63 -0.68
CA ARG A 21 -2.66 -22.75 0.70
C ARG A 21 -1.37 -21.97 0.95
N THR A 22 -0.46 -21.93 -0.02
CA THR A 22 0.77 -21.14 0.10
C THR A 22 0.45 -19.64 0.12
N LEU A 23 -0.41 -19.18 -0.81
CA LEU A 23 -0.84 -17.77 -0.87
C LEU A 23 -1.57 -17.34 0.42
N ASP A 24 -2.44 -18.20 0.96
CA ASP A 24 -3.13 -17.95 2.22
C ASP A 24 -2.14 -17.80 3.41
N ARG A 25 -1.05 -18.58 3.42
CA ARG A 25 0.02 -18.42 4.43
C ARG A 25 0.78 -17.12 4.23
N THR A 26 1.24 -16.85 3.01
CA THR A 26 1.96 -15.61 2.69
C THR A 26 1.13 -14.38 3.02
N SER A 27 -0.19 -14.39 2.74
CA SER A 27 -1.09 -13.31 3.12
C SER A 27 -1.13 -13.08 4.64
N ARG A 28 -1.10 -14.14 5.46
CA ARG A 28 -1.07 -14.02 6.92
C ARG A 28 0.28 -13.54 7.44
N ASP A 29 1.37 -13.96 6.81
CA ASP A 29 2.70 -13.52 7.19
C ASP A 29 2.92 -12.03 6.88
N LEU A 30 2.43 -11.55 5.72
CA LEU A 30 2.38 -10.12 5.38
C LEU A 30 1.54 -9.32 6.39
N GLU A 31 0.40 -9.85 6.87
CA GLU A 31 -0.41 -9.19 7.91
C GLU A 31 0.35 -9.04 9.24
N ARG A 32 1.10 -10.07 9.62
CA ARG A 32 1.92 -10.05 10.84
C ARG A 32 3.06 -9.04 10.71
N GLU A 33 3.72 -9.00 9.56
CA GLU A 33 4.77 -8.04 9.26
C GLU A 33 4.23 -6.60 9.30
N ARG A 34 3.08 -6.37 8.63
CA ARG A 34 2.39 -5.07 8.68
C ARG A 34 2.07 -4.65 10.12
N SER A 35 1.59 -5.57 10.95
CA SER A 35 1.28 -5.29 12.35
C SER A 35 2.52 -4.87 13.15
N LYS A 36 3.69 -5.45 12.85
CA LYS A 36 4.97 -5.04 13.46
C LYS A 36 5.39 -3.64 13.01
N LEU A 37 5.25 -3.33 11.72
CA LEU A 37 5.55 -2.00 11.18
C LEU A 37 4.66 -0.92 11.77
N ILE A 38 3.36 -1.19 11.95
CA ILE A 38 2.44 -0.25 12.62
C ILE A 38 2.87 0.01 14.06
N ALA A 39 3.35 -1.02 14.77
CA ALA A 39 3.87 -0.85 16.13
C ALA A 39 5.17 -0.04 16.14
N GLN A 40 6.06 -0.26 15.18
CA GLN A 40 7.29 0.50 15.01
C GLN A 40 7.01 1.96 14.65
N GLU A 41 6.08 2.22 13.74
CA GLU A 41 5.61 3.56 13.36
C GLU A 41 5.14 4.34 14.59
N LYS A 42 4.30 3.73 15.44
CA LYS A 42 3.84 4.34 16.69
C LYS A 42 4.99 4.67 17.64
N ARG A 43 6.02 3.82 17.73
CA ARG A 43 7.20 4.07 18.56
C ARG A 43 8.02 5.23 18.01
N LEU A 44 8.27 5.26 16.70
CA LEU A 44 8.96 6.37 16.03
C LEU A 44 8.28 7.70 16.30
N ILE A 45 6.95 7.78 16.20
CA ILE A 45 6.20 9.01 16.51
C ILE A 45 6.42 9.46 17.97
N ILE A 46 6.39 8.52 18.92
CA ILE A 46 6.63 8.83 20.34
C ILE A 46 8.05 9.36 20.54
N ASP A 47 9.04 8.73 19.92
CA ASP A 47 10.44 9.13 20.08
C ASP A 47 10.75 10.44 19.36
N MET A 48 10.17 10.70 18.18
CA MET A 48 10.21 11.99 17.50
C MET A 48 9.67 13.12 18.38
N LYS A 49 8.54 12.91 19.05
CA LYS A 49 7.99 13.89 20.00
C LYS A 49 8.93 14.19 21.17
N LYS A 50 9.70 13.19 21.65
CA LYS A 50 10.71 13.40 22.70
C LYS A 50 11.90 14.21 22.18
N MET A 51 12.42 13.85 21.00
CA MET A 51 13.56 14.54 20.38
C MET A 51 13.20 16.01 20.07
N ALA A 52 11.98 16.25 19.58
CA ALA A 52 11.45 17.59 19.34
C ALA A 52 11.40 18.43 20.64
N LYS A 53 11.02 17.84 21.78
CA LYS A 53 11.08 18.52 23.09
C LYS A 53 12.50 18.82 23.56
N GLN A 54 13.45 17.96 23.21
CA GLN A 54 14.88 18.13 23.53
C GLN A 54 15.59 19.08 22.56
N SER A 55 14.90 19.58 21.52
CA SER A 55 15.47 20.43 20.46
C SER A 55 16.61 19.76 19.68
N GLU A 56 16.64 18.42 19.61
CA GLU A 56 17.62 17.66 18.84
C GLU A 56 17.15 17.49 17.38
N MET A 57 17.39 18.50 16.56
CA MET A 57 16.87 18.57 15.18
C MET A 57 17.49 17.52 14.24
N ASP A 58 18.77 17.17 14.42
CA ASP A 58 19.44 16.17 13.58
C ASP A 58 18.85 14.77 13.80
N ALA A 59 18.64 14.40 15.07
CA ALA A 59 17.98 13.14 15.44
C ALA A 59 16.54 13.10 14.96
N LEU A 60 15.80 14.21 15.08
CA LEU A 60 14.43 14.34 14.60
C LEU A 60 14.34 14.13 13.08
N THR A 61 15.28 14.68 12.31
CA THR A 61 15.31 14.56 10.84
C THR A 61 15.55 13.11 10.40
N ILE A 62 16.47 12.40 11.07
CA ILE A 62 16.73 10.98 10.79
C ILE A 62 15.49 10.14 11.11
N MET A 63 14.86 10.36 12.27
CA MET A 63 13.66 9.62 12.68
C MET A 63 12.45 9.91 11.77
N ALA A 64 12.31 11.15 11.29
CA ALA A 64 11.27 11.54 10.34
C ALA A 64 11.42 10.78 9.01
N ARG A 65 12.65 10.71 8.49
CA ARG A 65 12.94 9.95 7.27
C ARG A 65 12.61 8.46 7.43
N ASP A 66 12.96 7.89 8.59
CA ASP A 66 12.62 6.49 8.91
C ASP A 66 11.12 6.26 9.07
N LEU A 67 10.38 7.25 9.59
CA LEU A 67 8.92 7.22 9.70
C LEU A 67 8.27 7.20 8.31
N VAL A 68 8.68 8.10 7.41
CA VAL A 68 8.20 8.14 6.02
C VAL A 68 8.46 6.82 5.31
N ARG A 69 9.68 6.29 5.40
CA ARG A 69 10.03 4.97 4.84
C ARG A 69 9.17 3.85 5.40
N THR A 70 8.94 3.85 6.71
CA THR A 70 8.11 2.84 7.38
C THR A 70 6.66 2.90 6.89
N ARG A 71 6.09 4.10 6.70
CA ARG A 71 4.74 4.29 6.15
C ARG A 71 4.64 3.81 4.70
N LYS A 72 5.61 4.17 3.84
CA LYS A 72 5.68 3.69 2.45
C LYS A 72 5.77 2.15 2.40
N TYR A 73 6.58 1.54 3.26
CA TYR A 73 6.69 0.08 3.35
C TYR A 73 5.39 -0.59 3.84
N ASN A 74 4.71 -0.01 4.84
CA ASN A 74 3.39 -0.47 5.29
C ASN A 74 2.35 -0.44 4.16
N GLN A 75 2.31 0.65 3.38
CA GLN A 75 1.46 0.76 2.19
C GLN A 75 1.80 -0.29 1.13
N LYS A 76 3.10 -0.57 0.90
CA LYS A 76 3.55 -1.61 -0.03
C LYS A 76 3.06 -3.00 0.39
N ILE A 77 3.21 -3.37 1.66
CA ILE A 77 2.69 -4.64 2.19
C ILE A 77 1.18 -4.72 2.05
N TYR A 78 0.46 -3.62 2.30
CA TYR A 78 -0.99 -3.57 2.11
C TYR A 78 -1.39 -3.82 0.65
N ARG A 79 -0.71 -3.19 -0.31
CA ARG A 79 -0.92 -3.43 -1.75
C ARG A 79 -0.64 -4.88 -2.14
N MET A 80 0.50 -5.44 -1.70
CA MET A 80 0.88 -6.82 -1.97
C MET A 80 -0.14 -7.83 -1.42
N ARG A 81 -0.66 -7.60 -0.21
CA ARG A 81 -1.73 -8.44 0.36
C ARG A 81 -2.97 -8.43 -0.54
N THR A 82 -3.42 -7.25 -0.96
CA THR A 82 -4.60 -7.12 -1.82
C THR A 82 -4.41 -7.85 -3.16
N GLN A 83 -3.20 -7.78 -3.74
CA GLN A 83 -2.85 -8.55 -4.94
C GLN A 83 -2.92 -10.06 -4.69
N LEU A 84 -2.34 -10.56 -3.58
CA LEU A 84 -2.43 -11.98 -3.21
C LEU A 84 -3.87 -12.46 -2.99
N GLN A 85 -4.74 -11.60 -2.46
CA GLN A 85 -6.17 -11.88 -2.34
C GLN A 85 -6.83 -12.01 -3.71
N GLY A 86 -6.49 -11.13 -4.67
CA GLY A 86 -6.95 -11.22 -6.05
C GLY A 86 -6.52 -12.52 -6.73
N ILE A 87 -5.26 -12.92 -6.59
CA ILE A 87 -4.73 -14.18 -7.13
C ILE A 87 -5.42 -15.38 -6.47
N THR A 88 -5.62 -15.35 -5.15
CA THR A 88 -6.35 -16.40 -4.41
C THR A 88 -7.78 -16.56 -4.94
N LEU A 89 -8.47 -15.46 -5.23
CA LEU A 89 -9.80 -15.48 -5.83
C LEU A 89 -9.76 -16.07 -7.25
N LYS A 90 -8.78 -15.69 -8.09
CA LYS A 90 -8.58 -16.26 -9.44
C LYS A 90 -8.39 -17.77 -9.37
N ILE A 91 -7.56 -18.27 -8.44
CA ILE A 91 -7.34 -19.71 -8.22
C ILE A 91 -8.62 -20.40 -7.76
N GLN A 92 -9.41 -19.77 -6.90
CA GLN A 92 -10.71 -20.31 -6.47
C GLN A 92 -11.67 -20.45 -7.65
N THR A 93 -11.78 -19.42 -8.50
CA THR A 93 -12.57 -19.47 -9.72
C THR A 93 -12.09 -20.58 -10.65
N MET A 94 -10.78 -20.68 -10.91
CA MET A 94 -10.21 -21.75 -11.73
C MET A 94 -10.51 -23.15 -11.19
N SER A 95 -10.46 -23.33 -9.85
CA SER A 95 -10.82 -24.59 -9.20
C SER A 95 -12.31 -24.94 -9.38
N SER A 96 -13.21 -23.95 -9.27
CA SER A 96 -14.64 -24.14 -9.50
C SER A 96 -14.93 -24.48 -10.96
N THR A 97 -14.29 -23.79 -11.91
CA THR A 97 -14.42 -24.06 -13.35
C THR A 97 -13.91 -25.46 -13.71
N THR A 98 -12.78 -25.91 -13.14
CA THR A 98 -12.29 -27.28 -13.38
C THR A 98 -13.21 -28.34 -12.78
N GLN A 99 -13.84 -28.08 -11.63
CA GLN A 99 -14.85 -28.98 -11.06
C GLN A 99 -16.09 -29.05 -11.95
N MET A 100 -16.58 -27.90 -12.45
CA MET A 100 -17.69 -27.83 -13.38
C MET A 100 -17.38 -28.56 -14.68
N ALA A 101 -16.21 -28.35 -15.28
CA ALA A 101 -15.77 -29.06 -16.49
C ALA A 101 -15.68 -30.58 -16.26
N THR A 102 -15.22 -31.01 -15.07
CA THR A 102 -15.16 -32.43 -14.71
C THR A 102 -16.56 -33.03 -14.54
N ALA A 103 -17.48 -32.30 -13.90
CA ALA A 103 -18.88 -32.68 -13.76
C ALA A 103 -19.57 -32.75 -15.12
N MET A 104 -19.39 -31.75 -15.98
CA MET A 104 -19.89 -31.72 -17.35
C MET A 104 -19.32 -32.83 -18.21
N LYS A 105 -18.05 -33.22 -18.02
CA LYS A 105 -17.47 -34.40 -18.68
C LYS A 105 -18.12 -35.71 -18.21
N GLY A 106 -18.45 -35.83 -16.93
CA GLY A 106 -19.20 -36.96 -16.38
C GLY A 106 -20.63 -37.02 -16.93
N VAL A 107 -21.33 -35.89 -16.93
CA VAL A 107 -22.68 -35.73 -17.50
C VAL A 107 -22.67 -35.96 -19.00
N SER A 108 -21.67 -35.45 -19.74
CA SER A 108 -21.48 -35.70 -21.18
C SER A 108 -21.16 -37.16 -21.48
N LYS A 109 -20.43 -37.87 -20.61
CA LYS A 109 -20.18 -39.32 -20.75
C LYS A 109 -21.46 -40.13 -20.53
N ALA A 110 -22.28 -39.74 -19.56
CA ALA A 110 -23.62 -40.29 -19.37
C ALA A 110 -24.56 -39.94 -20.54
N MET A 111 -24.49 -38.71 -21.06
CA MET A 111 -25.25 -38.26 -22.22
C MET A 111 -24.79 -38.93 -23.52
N LYS A 112 -23.49 -39.19 -23.73
CA LYS A 112 -22.96 -39.96 -24.87
C LYS A 112 -23.38 -41.42 -24.83
N SER A 113 -23.52 -41.98 -23.62
CA SER A 113 -24.11 -43.31 -23.44
C SER A 113 -25.60 -43.34 -23.78
N ILE A 114 -26.27 -42.18 -23.75
CA ILE A 114 -27.69 -42.00 -24.07
C ILE A 114 -27.89 -41.52 -25.52
N ASN A 115 -26.91 -40.86 -26.13
CA ASN A 115 -27.05 -40.13 -27.38
C ASN A 115 -25.90 -40.43 -28.36
N LYS A 116 -26.12 -41.42 -29.23
CA LYS A 116 -25.17 -41.85 -30.27
C LYS A 116 -25.06 -40.86 -31.43
N ASN A 117 -25.61 -39.65 -31.33
CA ASN A 117 -25.47 -38.54 -32.30
C ASN A 117 -25.49 -37.18 -31.59
N LEU A 118 -24.60 -36.26 -31.97
CA LEU A 118 -24.46 -34.83 -31.55
C LEU A 118 -23.50 -34.54 -30.36
N ASN A 119 -22.59 -33.56 -30.39
CA ASN A 119 -21.95 -32.79 -31.48
C ASN A 119 -20.65 -32.18 -30.91
N ILE A 120 -19.51 -32.37 -31.58
CA ILE A 120 -18.15 -31.90 -31.20
C ILE A 120 -17.86 -30.37 -31.40
N PRO A 121 -18.63 -29.56 -32.18
CA PRO A 121 -18.30 -28.14 -32.43
C PRO A 121 -18.35 -27.18 -31.23
N GLU A 122 -19.17 -27.43 -30.21
CA GLU A 122 -19.35 -26.51 -29.07
C GLU A 122 -18.10 -26.41 -28.19
N MET A 123 -17.38 -27.52 -28.02
CA MET A 123 -16.16 -27.56 -27.20
C MET A 123 -14.99 -26.81 -27.86
N GLN A 124 -14.95 -26.74 -29.20
CA GLN A 124 -13.98 -25.92 -29.93
C GLN A 124 -14.31 -24.42 -29.88
N ARG A 125 -15.57 -24.05 -29.65
CA ARG A 125 -15.98 -22.65 -29.48
C ARG A 125 -15.60 -22.13 -28.09
N ILE A 126 -15.81 -22.93 -27.06
CA ILE A 126 -15.46 -22.59 -25.66
C ILE A 126 -13.95 -22.43 -25.47
N MET A 127 -13.13 -23.26 -26.13
CA MET A 127 -11.67 -23.14 -26.07
C MET A 127 -11.14 -21.87 -26.78
N ARG A 128 -11.79 -21.44 -27.87
CA ARG A 128 -11.40 -20.21 -28.58
C ARG A 128 -11.88 -18.93 -27.90
N GLU A 129 -13.04 -18.95 -27.25
CA GLU A 129 -13.48 -17.83 -26.38
C GLU A 129 -12.57 -17.73 -25.14
N PHE A 130 -12.07 -18.86 -24.60
CA PHE A 130 -11.13 -18.92 -23.48
C PHE A 130 -9.72 -18.38 -23.81
N GLU A 131 -9.13 -18.74 -24.96
CA GLU A 131 -7.84 -18.16 -25.40
C GLU A 131 -7.93 -16.63 -25.53
N LYS A 132 -9.07 -16.11 -25.98
CA LYS A 132 -9.29 -14.67 -26.17
C LYS A 132 -9.48 -13.87 -24.86
N GLU A 133 -10.06 -14.48 -23.83
CA GLU A 133 -10.22 -13.85 -22.50
C GLU A 133 -8.95 -13.96 -21.63
N ASN A 134 -8.13 -14.99 -21.85
CA ASN A 134 -6.87 -15.16 -21.12
C ASN A 134 -5.78 -14.20 -21.67
N ASP A 135 -5.71 -14.00 -22.99
CA ASP A 135 -4.82 -13.01 -23.61
C ASP A 135 -5.17 -11.55 -23.21
N LEU A 136 -6.46 -11.26 -22.94
CA LEU A 136 -6.92 -9.96 -22.42
C LEU A 136 -6.54 -9.74 -20.95
N LEU A 137 -6.35 -10.82 -20.18
CA LEU A 137 -5.94 -10.80 -18.78
C LEU A 137 -4.41 -10.60 -18.65
N ASP A 138 -3.63 -11.22 -19.54
CA ASP A 138 -2.17 -11.06 -19.56
C ASP A 138 -1.75 -9.65 -20.05
N MET A 139 -2.48 -9.04 -20.99
CA MET A 139 -2.26 -7.63 -21.37
C MET A 139 -2.66 -6.60 -20.29
N LYS A 140 -3.53 -6.97 -19.32
CA LYS A 140 -3.91 -6.08 -18.21
C LYS A 140 -2.93 -6.15 -17.04
N ASP A 141 -2.28 -7.30 -16.83
CA ASP A 141 -1.19 -7.44 -15.84
C ASP A 141 0.10 -6.70 -16.29
N GLU A 142 0.35 -6.58 -17.61
CA GLU A 142 1.45 -5.76 -18.16
C GLU A 142 1.24 -4.24 -17.92
N MET A 143 0.01 -3.71 -18.05
CA MET A 143 -0.30 -2.31 -17.67
C MET A 143 -0.31 -2.07 -16.14
N VAL A 144 -0.43 -3.12 -15.32
CA VAL A 144 -0.40 -2.99 -13.85
C VAL A 144 1.03 -3.05 -13.30
N THR A 145 1.98 -3.63 -14.05
CA THR A 145 3.38 -3.77 -13.63
C THR A 145 4.23 -2.57 -14.07
N ASP A 146 4.03 -2.03 -15.28
CA ASP A 146 4.80 -0.87 -15.78
C ASP A 146 4.40 0.49 -15.14
N VAL A 147 3.23 0.56 -14.50
CA VAL A 147 2.81 1.72 -13.68
C VAL A 147 3.38 1.63 -12.25
N ILE A 148 3.90 0.47 -11.83
CA ILE A 148 4.46 0.25 -10.50
C ILE A 148 5.95 0.61 -10.41
N ASP A 149 6.70 0.58 -11.54
CA ASP A 149 8.16 0.79 -11.55
C ASP A 149 8.63 2.23 -11.85
N ASN A 150 7.72 3.17 -12.17
CA ASN A 150 8.08 4.56 -12.50
C ASN A 150 7.73 5.61 -11.42
N VAL A 151 7.29 5.21 -10.21
CA VAL A 151 6.83 6.17 -9.17
C VAL A 151 7.38 5.80 -7.80
N MET A 152 8.70 5.80 -7.67
CA MET A 152 9.37 5.93 -6.38
C MET A 152 10.46 6.98 -6.51
N ASP A 153 10.03 8.22 -6.75
CA ASP A 153 10.91 9.38 -6.70
C ASP A 153 11.46 9.52 -5.27
N GLU A 154 12.78 9.57 -5.16
CA GLU A 154 13.46 9.93 -3.90
C GLU A 154 13.10 11.37 -3.49
N GLU A 155 12.69 12.21 -4.44
CA GLU A 155 12.20 13.58 -4.22
C GLU A 155 10.95 13.61 -3.30
N ASP A 156 9.97 12.71 -3.49
CA ASP A 156 8.78 12.63 -2.63
C ASP A 156 9.14 12.32 -1.17
N VAL A 157 10.26 11.61 -0.92
CA VAL A 157 10.63 11.23 0.45
C VAL A 157 11.14 12.45 1.21
N GLU A 158 11.89 13.35 0.58
CA GLU A 158 12.44 14.53 1.25
C GLU A 158 11.32 15.53 1.59
N GLU A 159 10.43 15.82 0.65
CA GLU A 159 9.28 16.71 0.89
C GLU A 159 8.34 16.16 1.97
N GLU A 160 7.99 14.87 1.92
CA GLU A 160 7.17 14.23 2.96
C GLU A 160 7.86 14.25 4.33
N THR A 161 9.20 14.17 4.36
CA THR A 161 9.99 14.19 5.60
C THR A 161 9.90 15.56 6.26
N GLU A 162 10.13 16.63 5.51
CA GLU A 162 10.04 18.01 6.04
C GLU A 162 8.64 18.32 6.59
N GLN A 163 7.60 17.91 5.86
CA GLN A 163 6.22 18.07 6.31
C GLN A 163 5.95 17.32 7.61
N GLU A 164 6.49 16.12 7.78
CA GLU A 164 6.31 15.32 9.00
C GLU A 164 7.06 15.92 10.19
N ILE A 165 8.25 16.48 9.97
CA ILE A 165 9.00 17.23 10.99
C ILE A 165 8.17 18.42 11.46
N GLN A 166 7.66 19.23 10.54
CA GLN A 166 6.85 20.42 10.87
C GLN A 166 5.61 20.05 11.70
N LYS A 167 4.88 19.00 11.30
CA LYS A 167 3.70 18.50 12.05
C LYS A 167 4.05 18.12 13.48
N VAL A 168 5.17 17.42 13.70
CA VAL A 168 5.58 17.02 15.05
C VAL A 168 6.01 18.23 15.90
N ILE A 169 6.68 19.21 15.30
CA ILE A 169 7.07 20.46 15.97
C ILE A 169 5.82 21.26 16.37
N ASP A 170 4.84 21.37 15.48
CA ASP A 170 3.59 22.06 15.76
C ASP A 170 2.79 21.35 16.86
N GLU A 171 2.70 20.02 16.81
CA GLU A 171 2.01 19.23 17.84
C GLU A 171 2.68 19.40 19.22
N VAL A 172 4.01 19.37 19.29
CA VAL A 172 4.76 19.64 20.54
C VAL A 172 4.60 21.10 20.98
N GLY A 173 4.61 22.05 20.05
CA GLY A 173 4.41 23.47 20.33
C GLY A 173 3.02 23.78 20.90
N ILE A 174 1.99 23.08 20.40
CA ILE A 174 0.62 23.12 20.91
C ILE A 174 0.54 22.47 22.30
N ASP A 175 1.17 21.31 22.52
CA ASP A 175 1.23 20.67 23.84
C ASP A 175 1.89 21.57 24.89
N LEU A 176 3.00 22.24 24.55
CA LEU A 176 3.67 23.20 25.44
C LEU A 176 2.80 24.43 25.75
N ARG A 177 2.07 24.94 24.76
CA ARG A 177 1.13 26.06 24.91
C ARG A 177 -0.09 25.68 25.75
N ASN A 178 -0.60 24.45 25.58
CA ASN A 178 -1.69 23.88 26.36
C ASN A 178 -1.30 23.58 27.82
N MET A 179 0.00 23.35 28.09
CA MET A 179 0.54 23.20 29.44
C MET A 179 0.80 24.53 30.16
N GLY A 180 0.41 25.68 29.60
CA GLY A 180 0.46 26.97 30.29
C GLY A 180 1.87 27.53 30.53
N VAL A 181 2.90 26.98 29.88
CA VAL A 181 4.26 27.52 29.93
C VAL A 181 4.31 28.75 29.02
N LYS A 182 4.24 29.94 29.63
CA LYS A 182 4.54 31.21 28.94
C LYS A 182 5.97 31.13 28.39
N LYS A 183 6.11 31.04 27.07
CA LYS A 183 7.38 31.24 26.36
C LYS A 183 7.82 32.71 26.52
N GLY A 184 8.63 32.99 27.53
CA GLY A 184 9.77 33.88 27.31
C GLY A 184 10.84 33.04 26.62
N ASP A 185 11.34 33.52 25.48
CA ASP A 185 12.52 33.00 24.79
C ASP A 185 12.38 31.66 24.05
N LEU A 186 11.51 31.60 23.04
CA LEU A 186 11.84 30.85 21.83
C LEU A 186 11.43 31.72 20.63
N GLN A 187 12.42 32.41 20.06
CA GLN A 187 12.31 33.22 18.85
C GLN A 187 11.58 32.45 17.74
N ALA A 188 10.36 32.86 17.44
CA ALA A 188 9.75 32.58 16.16
C ALA A 188 10.41 33.51 15.13
N LYS A 189 10.92 32.95 14.03
CA LYS A 189 11.20 33.76 12.84
C LYS A 189 9.85 34.29 12.34
N PRO A 190 9.75 35.58 11.99
CA PRO A 190 8.49 36.17 11.53
C PRO A 190 8.08 35.56 10.19
N THR A 191 6.80 35.20 10.09
CA THR A 191 6.13 34.80 8.84
C THR A 191 6.05 35.99 7.89
N GLU A 192 6.12 35.74 6.57
CA GLU A 192 6.17 36.79 5.53
C GLU A 192 4.99 37.78 5.58
N GLU A 193 3.83 37.35 6.07
CA GLU A 193 2.65 38.20 6.27
C GLU A 193 2.85 39.26 7.38
N GLU A 194 3.58 38.96 8.46
CA GLU A 194 3.86 39.94 9.53
C GLU A 194 4.93 40.97 9.08
N ILE A 195 5.82 40.59 8.15
CA ILE A 195 6.86 41.48 7.60
C ILE A 195 6.25 42.54 6.67
N GLU A 196 5.16 42.23 5.97
CA GLU A 196 4.44 43.22 5.14
C GLU A 196 3.62 44.19 6.00
N GLU A 197 2.95 43.70 7.06
CA GLU A 197 2.18 44.55 7.96
C GLU A 197 3.07 45.56 8.71
N ASP A 198 4.23 45.15 9.20
CA ASP A 198 5.17 46.05 9.89
C ASP A 198 5.70 47.16 8.96
N LYS A 199 5.98 46.83 7.70
CA LYS A 199 6.42 47.83 6.69
C LYS A 199 5.32 48.83 6.37
N GLU A 200 4.06 48.40 6.31
CA GLU A 200 2.94 49.29 6.04
C GLU A 200 2.63 50.20 7.24
N LEU A 201 2.75 49.67 8.47
CA LEU A 201 2.59 50.43 9.71
C LEU A 201 3.68 51.50 9.88
N ASP A 202 4.94 51.15 9.57
CA ASP A 202 6.06 52.10 9.59
C ASP A 202 5.90 53.22 8.55
N ALA A 203 5.41 52.89 7.36
CA ALA A 203 5.11 53.88 6.33
C ALA A 203 3.99 54.84 6.76
N ARG A 204 2.94 54.33 7.43
CA ARG A 204 1.85 55.16 7.98
C ARG A 204 2.33 56.06 9.12
N LEU A 205 3.22 55.59 9.99
CA LEU A 205 3.82 56.39 11.07
C LEU A 205 4.73 57.50 10.54
N ALA A 206 5.49 57.24 9.47
CA ALA A 206 6.33 58.26 8.82
C ALA A 206 5.48 59.37 8.17
N ALA A 207 4.39 59.00 7.50
CA ALA A 207 3.44 59.96 6.93
C ALA A 207 2.81 60.85 8.01
N LEU A 208 2.42 60.28 9.15
CA LEU A 208 1.81 61.03 10.26
C LEU A 208 2.80 61.96 10.97
N LYS A 209 4.08 61.57 11.05
CA LYS A 209 5.16 62.44 11.55
C LYS A 209 5.48 63.58 10.58
N SER A 210 5.33 63.36 9.27
CA SER A 210 5.53 64.40 8.26
C SER A 210 4.39 65.42 8.21
N SER A 211 3.16 65.03 8.59
CA SER A 211 2.00 65.92 8.64
C SER A 211 1.88 66.73 9.93
N MET A 212 2.75 66.50 10.91
CA MET A 212 2.80 67.20 12.21
C MET A 212 3.94 68.22 12.32
N LYS A 213 4.60 68.54 11.21
CA LYS A 213 5.66 69.55 11.12
C LYS A 213 5.30 70.61 10.10
#